data_AF-A0A093V954-F1
#
_entry.id   AF-A0A093V954-F1
#
_cell.length_a   1.000
_cell.length_b   1.000
_cell.length_c   1.000
_cell.angle_alpha   90.00
_cell.angle_beta   90.00
_cell.angle_gamma   90.00
#
_symmetry.space_group_name_H-M   'P 1'
#
loop_
_entity.id
_entity.type
_entity.pdbx_description
1 polymer ?
#
loop_
_entity_poly.entity_id
_entity_poly.type
_entity_poly.pdbx_seq_one_letter_code
_entity_poly.pdbx_strand_id
1 'polypeptide(L)'
;MASISTSNSANHSYSYKANTASGSASSNVGSRQLYEAGDQRNDSQSEIRERQRYKEGKPGSHLTNDSKDDRSIVNRLAREEQRSTKNEKPYDSEAELSKKDPTAPAKLHGNMPSKGAQIDTELQAEDEQRLREKSGK
;
A
#
# COMPACT_ATOMS: atom_id res chain seq x y z
N MET A 1 -76.31 -43.63 5.20
CA MET A 1 -76.48 -42.67 4.09
C MET A 1 -76.93 -41.35 4.68
N ALA A 2 -76.12 -40.30 4.55
CA ALA A 2 -76.57 -38.90 4.58
C ALA A 2 -75.48 -38.07 3.89
N SER A 3 -75.89 -37.49 2.77
CA SER A 3 -75.13 -36.77 1.76
C SER A 3 -74.53 -35.47 2.29
N ILE A 4 -73.23 -35.28 2.08
CA ILE A 4 -72.53 -34.01 2.31
C ILE A 4 -72.89 -33.08 1.15
N SER A 5 -73.71 -32.06 1.44
CA SER A 5 -74.12 -31.01 0.51
C SER A 5 -73.06 -29.91 0.48
N THR A 6 -72.60 -29.63 -0.74
CA THR A 6 -71.63 -28.61 -1.16
C THR A 6 -72.15 -27.20 -0.92
N SER A 7 -71.33 -26.32 -0.33
CA SER A 7 -71.50 -24.87 -0.50
C SER A 7 -70.20 -24.23 -1.00
N ASN A 8 -70.28 -23.80 -2.25
CA ASN A 8 -69.27 -23.16 -3.09
C ASN A 8 -68.88 -21.79 -2.48
N SER A 9 -67.68 -21.68 -1.91
CA SER A 9 -67.12 -20.41 -1.43
C SER A 9 -66.51 -19.66 -2.61
N ALA A 10 -67.14 -18.56 -2.99
CA ALA A 10 -66.70 -17.67 -4.07
C ALA A 10 -65.23 -17.24 -3.92
N ASN A 11 -64.43 -17.52 -4.96
CA ASN A 11 -63.10 -16.97 -5.13
C ASN A 11 -63.20 -15.43 -5.20
N HIS A 12 -62.83 -14.74 -4.12
CA HIS A 12 -62.53 -13.31 -4.18
C HIS A 12 -61.22 -13.13 -4.94
N SER A 13 -61.31 -12.85 -6.23
CA SER A 13 -60.18 -12.43 -7.06
C SER A 13 -59.77 -11.01 -6.66
N TYR A 14 -58.82 -10.89 -5.73
CA TYR A 14 -58.11 -9.63 -5.53
C TYR A 14 -57.29 -9.35 -6.79
N SER A 15 -57.82 -8.53 -7.68
CA SER A 15 -57.04 -7.97 -8.78
C SER A 15 -56.05 -6.98 -8.20
N TYR A 16 -54.78 -7.39 -8.14
CA TYR A 16 -53.69 -6.44 -7.97
C TYR A 16 -53.61 -5.63 -9.26
N LYS A 17 -54.24 -4.45 -9.28
CA LYS A 17 -53.93 -3.45 -10.31
C LYS A 17 -52.45 -3.12 -10.15
N ALA A 18 -51.65 -3.46 -11.14
CA ALA A 18 -50.27 -3.01 -11.22
C ALA A 18 -50.31 -1.48 -11.34
N ASN A 19 -50.03 -0.78 -10.23
CA ASN A 19 -49.73 0.65 -10.25
C ASN A 19 -48.32 0.84 -10.82
N THR A 20 -48.21 0.70 -12.14
CA THR A 20 -47.08 1.22 -12.91
C THR A 20 -47.17 2.74 -12.97
N ALA A 21 -46.57 3.43 -11.99
CA ALA A 21 -45.96 4.77 -12.14
C ALA A 21 -45.51 5.32 -10.77
N SER A 22 -44.53 4.70 -10.11
CA SER A 22 -43.69 5.43 -9.16
C SER A 22 -42.66 6.24 -9.95
N GLY A 23 -43.15 7.27 -10.66
CA GLY A 23 -42.36 8.21 -11.43
C GLY A 23 -41.47 9.04 -10.50
N SER A 24 -40.24 9.27 -10.94
CA SER A 24 -39.13 9.93 -10.25
C SER A 24 -39.33 11.43 -9.94
N ALA A 25 -40.53 11.83 -9.51
CA ALA A 25 -40.96 13.22 -9.38
C ALA A 25 -41.81 13.53 -8.12
N SER A 26 -42.03 12.58 -7.20
CA SER A 26 -42.86 12.80 -5.99
C SER A 26 -42.08 13.16 -4.72
N SER A 27 -40.75 13.30 -4.79
CA SER A 27 -39.94 13.64 -3.62
C SER A 27 -39.84 15.15 -3.39
N ASN A 28 -39.76 15.58 -2.12
CA ASN A 28 -39.52 16.98 -1.71
C ASN A 28 -38.29 17.63 -2.36
N VAL A 29 -37.39 16.83 -2.92
CA VAL A 29 -36.17 17.25 -3.61
C VAL A 29 -36.33 17.33 -5.13
N GLY A 30 -37.54 17.39 -5.70
CA GLY A 30 -37.73 17.63 -7.14
C GLY A 30 -37.29 16.48 -8.06
N SER A 31 -37.22 16.76 -9.37
CA SER A 31 -36.90 15.75 -10.39
C SER A 31 -35.38 15.55 -10.55
N ARG A 32 -34.96 14.29 -10.70
CA ARG A 32 -33.54 13.89 -10.80
C ARG A 32 -32.78 14.50 -11.99
N GLN A 33 -33.51 15.07 -12.96
CA GLN A 33 -32.95 15.70 -14.16
C GLN A 33 -32.43 17.12 -13.90
N LEU A 34 -32.84 17.76 -12.79
CA LEU A 34 -32.44 19.12 -12.43
C LEU A 34 -31.10 19.18 -11.70
N TYR A 35 -30.61 18.06 -11.18
CA TYR A 35 -29.36 17.99 -10.44
C TYR A 35 -28.21 17.58 -11.35
N GLU A 36 -27.12 18.35 -11.32
CA GLU A 36 -25.85 17.98 -11.93
C GLU A 36 -25.40 16.65 -11.33
N ALA A 37 -25.13 15.65 -12.18
CA ALA A 37 -25.03 14.24 -11.76
C ALA A 37 -23.90 13.96 -10.76
N GLY A 38 -22.93 14.88 -10.64
CA GLY A 38 -21.79 14.76 -9.73
C GLY A 38 -22.12 14.97 -8.26
N ASP A 39 -23.15 15.74 -7.90
CA ASP A 39 -23.45 16.08 -6.50
C ASP A 39 -24.31 15.02 -5.76
N GLN A 40 -24.86 14.06 -6.51
CA GLN A 40 -25.79 13.05 -5.98
C GLN A 40 -25.26 11.61 -6.11
N ARG A 41 -24.07 11.43 -6.67
CA ARG A 41 -23.45 10.10 -6.84
C ARG A 41 -22.33 9.93 -5.82
N ASN A 42 -22.34 8.79 -5.14
CA ASN A 42 -21.19 8.36 -4.36
C ASN A 42 -20.08 7.91 -5.33
N ASP A 43 -18.86 8.39 -5.14
CA ASP A 43 -17.68 7.92 -5.88
C ASP A 43 -17.52 6.39 -5.72
N SER A 44 -16.99 5.72 -6.74
CA SER A 44 -16.74 4.28 -6.66
C SER A 44 -15.61 3.97 -5.67
N GLN A 45 -15.61 2.77 -5.08
CA GLN A 45 -14.55 2.36 -4.15
C GLN A 45 -13.14 2.35 -4.77
N SER A 46 -13.04 2.14 -6.09
CA SER A 46 -11.79 2.27 -6.85
C SER A 46 -11.30 3.72 -6.89
N GLU A 47 -12.18 4.66 -7.23
CA GLU A 47 -11.85 6.09 -7.30
C GLU A 47 -11.50 6.65 -5.91
N ILE A 48 -12.19 6.21 -4.86
CA ILE A 48 -11.91 6.61 -3.46
C ILE A 48 -10.51 6.14 -3.00
N ARG A 49 -10.04 5.00 -3.48
CA ARG A 49 -8.70 4.46 -3.13
C ARG A 49 -7.58 5.17 -3.87
N GLU A 50 -7.83 5.58 -5.11
CA GLU A 50 -6.85 6.27 -5.96
C GLU A 50 -6.82 7.79 -5.72
N ARG A 51 -7.89 8.36 -5.15
CA ARG A 51 -7.94 9.78 -4.82
C ARG A 51 -6.90 10.14 -3.76
N GLN A 52 -6.14 11.19 -4.05
CA GLN A 52 -5.24 11.82 -3.09
C GLN A 52 -6.04 12.37 -1.91
N ARG A 53 -5.93 11.74 -0.74
CA ARG A 53 -6.58 12.24 0.47
C ARG A 53 -5.83 13.47 0.96
N TYR A 54 -6.55 14.58 1.07
CA TYR A 54 -6.00 15.83 1.55
C TYR A 54 -5.49 15.68 2.99
N LYS A 55 -4.19 15.94 3.22
CA LYS A 55 -3.49 15.81 4.51
C LYS A 55 -3.40 14.39 5.08
N GLU A 56 -3.49 13.35 4.26
CA GLU A 56 -3.19 11.99 4.73
C GLU A 56 -1.69 11.86 5.07
N GLY A 57 -1.39 11.29 6.25
CA GLY A 57 -0.02 10.99 6.65
C GLY A 57 0.57 9.89 5.78
N LYS A 58 1.89 9.94 5.51
CA LYS A 58 2.55 8.90 4.71
C LYS A 58 2.40 7.54 5.42
N PRO A 59 2.09 6.44 4.70
CA PRO A 59 2.02 5.13 5.31
C PRO A 59 3.38 4.79 5.95
N GLY A 60 3.36 4.38 7.21
CA GLY A 60 4.58 4.07 7.97
C GLY A 60 5.36 5.28 8.49
N SER A 61 4.81 6.50 8.46
CA SER A 61 5.48 7.70 9.01
C SER A 61 5.48 7.79 10.54
N HIS A 62 5.20 6.69 11.26
CA HIS A 62 5.30 6.67 12.71
C HIS A 62 6.76 6.67 13.12
N LEU A 63 7.19 7.69 13.86
CA LEU A 63 8.52 7.70 14.47
C LEU A 63 8.51 6.71 15.65
N THR A 64 9.51 5.85 15.74
CA THR A 64 9.58 4.86 16.83
C THR A 64 9.81 5.47 18.20
N ASN A 65 10.46 6.62 18.21
CA ASN A 65 10.73 7.46 19.36
C ASN A 65 9.72 8.62 19.47
N ASP A 66 8.55 8.52 18.84
CA ASP A 66 7.51 9.52 19.01
C ASP A 66 7.05 9.56 20.48
N SER A 67 7.11 10.74 21.07
CA SER A 67 6.58 11.01 22.41
C SER A 67 5.08 10.79 22.53
N LYS A 68 4.35 10.80 21.41
CA LYS A 68 2.90 10.59 21.32
C LYS A 68 2.52 9.16 20.92
N ASP A 69 3.49 8.26 20.92
CA ASP A 69 3.25 6.84 20.66
C ASP A 69 2.56 6.15 21.85
N ASP A 70 1.30 5.78 21.68
CA ASP A 70 0.49 5.08 22.68
C ASP A 70 0.95 3.64 22.97
N ARG A 71 1.96 3.12 22.25
CA ARG A 71 2.55 1.81 22.55
C ARG A 71 3.22 1.83 23.94
N SER A 72 3.01 0.74 24.69
CA SER A 72 3.69 0.53 25.97
C SER A 72 5.22 0.46 25.80
N ILE A 73 5.95 0.81 26.85
CA ILE A 73 7.43 0.77 26.87
C ILE A 73 7.95 -0.63 26.50
N VAL A 74 7.31 -1.67 27.02
CA VAL A 74 7.65 -3.08 26.74
C VAL A 74 7.50 -3.40 25.25
N ASN A 75 6.40 -2.96 24.62
CA ASN A 75 6.16 -3.20 23.21
C ASN A 75 7.13 -2.42 22.31
N ARG A 76 7.51 -1.20 22.74
CA ARG A 76 8.52 -0.40 22.03
C ARG A 76 9.89 -1.07 22.08
N LEU A 77 10.29 -1.55 23.26
CA LEU A 77 11.57 -2.25 23.45
C LEU A 77 11.63 -3.55 22.65
N ALA A 78 10.61 -4.40 22.75
CA ALA A 78 10.55 -5.66 22.01
C ALA A 78 10.64 -5.44 20.49
N ARG A 79 10.00 -4.38 19.97
CA ARG A 79 10.10 -4.03 18.55
C ARG A 79 11.51 -3.57 18.17
N GLU A 80 12.19 -2.81 19.01
CA GLU A 80 13.54 -2.33 18.72
C GLU A 80 14.57 -3.47 18.78
N GLU A 81 14.40 -4.42 19.70
CA GLU A 81 15.21 -5.65 19.73
C GLU A 81 15.00 -6.52 18.48
N GLN A 82 13.77 -6.60 17.97
CA GLN A 82 13.51 -7.27 16.69
C GLN A 82 14.17 -6.55 15.51
N ARG A 83 14.32 -5.22 15.58
CA ARG A 83 14.99 -4.42 14.54
C ARG A 83 16.51 -4.46 14.61
N SER A 84 17.08 -4.66 15.78
CA SER A 84 18.55 -4.78 15.90
C SER A 84 19.02 -6.16 15.43
N THR A 85 18.21 -7.20 15.70
CA THR A 85 18.51 -8.58 15.30
C THR A 85 18.27 -8.83 13.81
N LYS A 86 17.22 -8.23 13.25
CA LYS A 86 16.95 -8.21 11.82
C LYS A 86 17.76 -7.05 11.25
N ASN A 87 18.90 -7.28 10.61
CA ASN A 87 19.58 -6.24 9.80
C ASN A 87 18.56 -5.67 8.79
N GLU A 88 17.78 -4.65 9.18
CA GLU A 88 16.73 -4.02 8.38
C GLU A 88 17.33 -3.13 7.29
N LYS A 89 18.65 -3.17 7.08
CA LYS A 89 19.20 -2.71 5.82
C LYS A 89 18.84 -3.77 4.78
N PRO A 90 17.96 -3.47 3.81
CA PRO A 90 17.73 -4.39 2.71
C PRO A 90 19.10 -4.76 2.13
N TYR A 91 19.28 -6.05 1.85
CA TYR A 91 20.47 -6.54 1.15
C TYR A 91 20.58 -5.73 -0.16
N ASP A 92 21.54 -4.83 -0.19
CA ASP A 92 21.81 -3.99 -1.33
C ASP A 92 23.01 -4.58 -2.04
N SER A 93 22.74 -5.26 -3.16
CA SER A 93 23.76 -5.90 -3.97
C SER A 93 24.83 -4.90 -4.43
N GLU A 94 24.47 -3.64 -4.64
CA GLU A 94 25.41 -2.60 -5.02
C GLU A 94 26.32 -2.22 -3.85
N ALA A 95 25.76 -2.11 -2.64
CA ALA A 95 26.53 -1.86 -1.43
C ALA A 95 27.51 -3.00 -1.11
N GLU A 96 27.17 -4.25 -1.43
CA GLU A 96 28.10 -5.38 -1.28
C GLU A 96 29.21 -5.37 -2.33
N LEU A 97 28.91 -5.00 -3.56
CA LEU A 97 29.92 -4.82 -4.61
C LEU A 97 30.89 -3.70 -4.24
N SER A 98 30.39 -2.59 -3.69
CA SER A 98 31.20 -1.47 -3.22
C SER A 98 32.17 -1.85 -2.10
N LYS A 99 31.87 -2.87 -1.28
CA LYS A 99 32.79 -3.36 -0.24
C LYS A 99 33.96 -4.15 -0.81
N LYS A 100 33.80 -4.74 -2.00
CA LYS A 100 34.83 -5.54 -2.68
C LYS A 100 35.69 -4.70 -3.60
N ASP A 101 35.05 -3.84 -4.39
CA ASP A 101 35.70 -2.91 -5.30
C ASP A 101 35.02 -1.53 -5.16
N PRO A 102 35.74 -0.51 -4.66
CA PRO A 102 35.16 0.82 -4.49
C PRO A 102 34.86 1.52 -5.83
N THR A 103 35.40 1.04 -6.96
CA THR A 103 35.12 1.59 -8.30
C THR A 103 33.94 0.91 -9.00
N ALA A 104 33.47 -0.24 -8.51
CA ALA A 104 32.43 -1.03 -9.17
C ALA A 104 31.09 -0.28 -9.32
N PRO A 105 30.55 0.41 -8.30
CA PRO A 105 29.29 1.15 -8.43
C PRO A 105 29.33 2.18 -9.57
N ALA A 106 30.41 2.98 -9.64
CA ALA A 106 30.56 3.99 -10.68
C ALA A 106 30.62 3.38 -12.09
N LYS A 107 31.40 2.30 -12.26
CA LYS A 107 31.51 1.57 -13.53
C LYS A 107 30.18 0.96 -13.96
N LEU A 108 29.40 0.40 -13.03
CA LEU A 108 28.09 -0.19 -13.32
C LEU A 108 27.11 0.86 -13.87
N HIS A 109 27.17 2.08 -13.35
CA HIS A 109 26.34 3.19 -13.82
C HIS A 109 26.94 3.95 -15.02
N GLY A 110 28.07 3.50 -15.59
CA GLY A 110 28.74 4.16 -16.71
C GLY A 110 29.41 5.50 -16.37
N ASN A 111 29.60 5.78 -15.08
CA ASN A 111 30.21 7.00 -14.58
C ASN A 111 31.71 6.81 -14.34
N MET A 112 32.45 7.92 -14.33
CA MET A 112 33.84 7.89 -13.88
C MET A 112 33.89 7.70 -12.35
N PRO A 113 34.72 6.76 -11.83
CA PRO A 113 34.91 6.62 -10.40
C PRO A 113 35.53 7.89 -9.80
N SER A 114 35.22 8.16 -8.54
CA SER A 114 35.78 9.30 -7.81
C SER A 114 37.29 9.14 -7.63
N LYS A 115 38.01 10.24 -7.44
CA LYS A 115 39.46 10.21 -7.15
C LYS A 115 39.77 9.35 -5.91
N GLY A 116 38.91 9.40 -4.88
CA GLY A 116 39.07 8.57 -3.68
C GLY A 116 38.96 7.08 -4.00
N ALA A 117 37.92 6.68 -4.75
CA ALA A 117 37.75 5.29 -5.14
C ALA A 117 38.90 4.75 -6.01
N GLN A 118 39.49 5.61 -6.86
CA GLN A 118 40.69 5.26 -7.64
C GLN A 118 41.90 5.01 -6.73
N ILE A 119 42.17 5.93 -5.78
CA ILE A 119 43.26 5.79 -4.81
C ILE A 119 43.06 4.54 -3.94
N ASP A 120 41.84 4.28 -3.49
CA ASP A 120 41.52 3.10 -2.68
C ASP A 120 41.81 1.80 -3.46
N THR A 121 41.47 1.73 -4.76
CA THR A 121 41.83 0.57 -5.60
C THR A 121 43.33 0.43 -5.82
N GLU A 122 44.06 1.54 -5.99
CA GLU A 122 45.51 1.54 -6.17
C GLU A 122 46.21 1.05 -4.91
N LEU A 123 45.84 1.58 -3.74
CA LEU A 123 46.37 1.17 -2.44
C LEU A 123 46.12 -0.32 -2.17
N GLN A 124 44.91 -0.80 -2.47
CA GLN A 124 44.58 -2.22 -2.31
C GLN A 124 45.44 -3.10 -3.22
N ALA A 125 45.68 -2.69 -4.47
CA ALA A 125 46.53 -3.43 -5.39
C ALA A 125 48.01 -3.43 -4.95
N GLU A 126 48.53 -2.31 -4.46
CA GLU A 126 49.88 -2.20 -3.91
C GLU A 126 50.07 -3.07 -2.66
N ASP A 127 49.09 -3.07 -1.75
CA ASP A 127 49.13 -3.90 -0.55
C ASP A 127 49.06 -5.38 -0.89
N GLU A 128 48.25 -5.79 -1.86
CA GLU A 128 48.23 -7.17 -2.36
C GLU A 128 49.57 -7.60 -2.98
N GLN A 129 50.22 -6.72 -3.77
CA GLN A 129 51.55 -6.99 -4.33
C GLN A 129 52.59 -7.15 -3.23
N ARG A 130 52.63 -6.22 -2.27
CA ARG A 130 53.55 -6.27 -1.14
C ARG A 130 53.33 -7.52 -0.29
N LEU A 131 52.08 -7.94 -0.09
CA LEU A 131 51.76 -9.19 0.60
C LEU A 131 52.27 -10.41 -0.17
N ARG A 132 52.15 -10.43 -1.50
CA ARG A 132 52.69 -11.52 -2.35
C ARG A 132 54.21 -11.60 -2.23
N GLU A 133 54.91 -10.48 -2.39
CA GLU A 133 56.36 -10.38 -2.24
C GLU A 133 56.82 -10.85 -0.84
N LYS A 134 56.13 -10.40 0.21
CA LYS A 134 56.44 -10.79 1.59
C LYS A 134 56.11 -12.25 1.87
N SER A 135 55.08 -12.81 1.25
CA SER A 135 54.69 -14.21 1.39
C SER A 135 55.60 -15.20 0.64
N GLY A 136 56.58 -14.70 -0.12
CA GLY A 136 57.69 -15.50 -0.66
C GLY A 136 57.26 -16.59 -1.65
N LYS A 137 56.27 -16.32 -2.50
CA LYS A 137 56.04 -17.08 -3.74
C LYS A 137 56.67 -16.37 -4.93
#